data_AF-A0A1I3LE30-F1
#
_entry.id   AF-A0A1I3LE30-F1
#
_cell.length_a   1.000
_cell.length_b   1.000
_cell.length_c   1.000
_cell.angle_alpha   90.00
_cell.angle_beta   90.00
_cell.angle_gamma   90.00
#
_symmetry.space_group_name_H-M   'P 1'
#
loop_
_entity.id
_entity.type
_entity.pdbx_description
1 polymer ?
#
loop_
_entity_poly.entity_id
_entity_poly.type
_entity_poly.pdbx_seq_one_letter_code
_entity_poly.pdbx_strand_id
1 'polypeptide(L)'
;MRRMDDYPRSVYNTITYPFNAAWKESRTIMTRDVPDKQEAGERPDLEHLDAAVTHIDKLVSSGSIATSAAKGLLYGLIESLGTLVGDPDLPEHARSGYEDLLESARELRTKL
;
A
#
# COMPACT_ATOMS: atom_id res chain seq x y z
N MET A 1 -53.55 37.23 -21.75
CA MET A 1 -52.98 36.01 -22.38
C MET A 1 -53.01 34.90 -21.32
N ARG A 2 -53.65 33.74 -21.59
CA ARG A 2 -53.82 32.61 -20.66
C ARG A 2 -52.49 31.98 -20.23
N ARG A 3 -52.45 31.50 -18.98
CA ARG A 3 -52.02 30.16 -18.51
C ARG A 3 -51.54 30.30 -17.05
N MET A 4 -51.79 29.40 -16.12
CA MET A 4 -52.52 28.13 -16.07
C MET A 4 -52.62 27.88 -14.56
N ASP A 5 -53.79 27.47 -14.10
CA ASP A 5 -53.93 26.82 -12.79
C ASP A 5 -52.94 25.65 -12.70
N ASP A 6 -52.10 25.63 -11.66
CA ASP A 6 -51.78 24.40 -10.95
C ASP A 6 -51.26 24.71 -9.54
N TYR A 7 -51.73 23.90 -8.60
CA TYR A 7 -51.67 24.03 -7.14
C TYR A 7 -50.60 23.02 -6.63
N PRO A 8 -50.39 22.81 -5.32
CA PRO A 8 -49.80 23.67 -4.29
C PRO A 8 -48.55 23.03 -3.64
N ARG A 9 -48.11 23.63 -2.52
CA ARG A 9 -47.05 23.24 -1.55
C ARG A 9 -45.77 24.02 -1.79
N SER A 10 -45.12 24.62 -0.81
CA SER A 10 -45.13 24.33 0.62
C SER A 10 -44.61 25.56 1.36
N VAL A 11 -45.36 25.97 2.38
CA VAL A 11 -44.91 26.57 3.64
C VAL A 11 -43.45 27.07 3.66
N TYR A 12 -43.23 28.34 3.29
CA TYR A 12 -42.09 29.09 3.85
C TYR A 12 -42.56 29.72 5.15
N ASN A 13 -42.46 28.95 6.24
CA ASN A 13 -42.51 29.53 7.58
C ASN A 13 -41.09 29.59 8.11
N THR A 14 -40.49 30.77 7.99
CA THR A 14 -39.41 31.24 8.84
C THR A 14 -39.85 31.16 10.30
N ILE A 15 -39.30 30.23 11.07
CA ILE A 15 -39.18 30.42 12.52
C ILE A 15 -37.77 30.00 12.92
N THR A 16 -37.07 31.00 13.41
CA THR A 16 -35.75 30.92 14.00
C THR A 16 -35.82 30.32 15.39
N TYR A 17 -34.69 29.70 15.78
CA TYR A 17 -34.30 29.26 17.13
C TYR A 17 -34.87 27.91 17.61
N PRO A 18 -34.33 27.34 18.70
CA PRO A 18 -32.91 27.05 18.98
C PRO A 18 -32.79 25.66 19.65
N PHE A 19 -31.91 24.75 19.23
CA PHE A 19 -31.70 23.53 20.05
C PHE A 19 -30.40 22.80 19.74
N ASN A 20 -29.31 23.24 20.38
CA ASN A 20 -28.26 22.30 20.77
C ASN A 20 -28.85 21.41 21.87
N ALA A 21 -29.56 20.35 21.50
CA ALA A 21 -29.78 19.22 22.38
C ALA A 21 -30.26 17.99 21.60
N ALA A 22 -29.56 16.90 21.91
CA ALA A 22 -30.02 15.53 21.87
C ALA A 22 -30.25 14.89 20.48
N TRP A 23 -29.23 14.10 20.10
CA TRP A 23 -29.43 12.67 19.80
C TRP A 23 -30.40 12.34 18.65
N LYS A 24 -29.92 12.51 17.40
CA LYS A 24 -30.16 11.54 16.31
C LYS A 24 -29.44 11.97 15.05
N GLU A 25 -28.21 11.53 14.86
CA GLU A 25 -27.76 11.16 13.52
C GLU A 25 -26.56 10.22 13.66
N SER A 26 -26.84 8.95 13.39
CA SER A 26 -25.88 7.86 13.28
C SER A 26 -24.76 8.23 12.32
N ARG A 27 -23.62 8.67 12.85
CA ARG A 27 -22.38 8.83 12.10
C ARG A 27 -21.16 8.48 12.95
N THR A 28 -21.22 7.33 13.62
CA THR A 28 -20.02 6.52 13.82
C THR A 28 -19.65 5.94 12.46
N ILE A 29 -19.03 6.78 11.63
CA ILE A 29 -18.19 6.34 10.53
C ILE A 29 -17.28 5.29 11.16
N MET A 30 -17.41 4.06 10.67
CA MET A 30 -16.52 2.94 10.97
C MET A 30 -15.12 3.48 11.20
N THR A 31 -14.62 3.31 12.41
CA THR A 31 -13.20 3.15 12.67
C THR A 31 -12.74 2.07 11.71
N ARG A 32 -12.29 2.50 10.53
CA ARG A 32 -11.47 1.70 9.65
C ARG A 32 -10.21 1.53 10.48
N ASP A 33 -10.18 0.43 11.19
CA ASP A 33 -8.97 -0.27 11.59
C ASP A 33 -8.24 -0.58 10.28
N VAL A 34 -7.61 0.44 9.70
CA VAL A 34 -6.60 0.27 8.69
C VAL A 34 -5.39 -0.18 9.50
N PRO A 35 -4.88 -1.40 9.32
CA PRO A 35 -3.62 -1.77 9.93
C PRO A 35 -2.58 -0.77 9.43
N ASP A 36 -2.14 0.05 10.37
CA ASP A 36 -0.97 0.91 10.29
C ASP A 36 0.23 0.02 9.95
N LYS A 37 0.53 -0.14 8.66
CA LYS A 37 1.79 -0.76 8.23
C LYS A 37 2.20 -0.40 6.81
N GLN A 38 2.13 0.87 6.45
CA GLN A 38 2.91 1.38 5.32
C GLN A 38 3.42 2.76 5.69
N GLU A 39 4.45 2.79 6.54
CA GLU A 39 5.27 3.97 6.73
C GLU A 39 5.90 4.34 5.39
N ALA A 40 5.32 5.36 4.78
CA ALA A 40 5.82 6.00 3.59
C ALA A 40 7.11 6.75 3.95
N GLY A 41 8.26 6.19 3.57
CA GLY A 41 9.53 6.93 3.56
C GLY A 41 10.74 6.19 4.15
N GLU A 42 10.54 5.07 4.84
CA GLU A 42 11.65 4.29 5.38
C GLU A 42 12.22 3.40 4.26
N ARG A 43 13.53 3.50 4.05
CA ARG A 43 14.25 2.58 3.14
C ARG A 43 13.83 1.15 3.51
N PRO A 44 13.51 0.29 2.52
CA PRO A 44 13.05 -1.06 2.83
C PRO A 44 14.12 -1.75 3.69
N ASP A 45 13.71 -2.14 4.89
CA ASP A 45 14.64 -2.74 5.83
C ASP A 45 15.18 -4.05 5.26
N LEU A 46 16.43 -4.35 5.59
CA LEU A 46 17.15 -5.49 5.06
C LEU A 46 16.39 -6.81 5.33
N GLU A 47 15.77 -6.92 6.50
CA GLU A 47 14.94 -8.07 6.87
C GLU A 47 13.72 -8.24 5.94
N HIS A 48 13.10 -7.14 5.50
CA HIS A 48 11.95 -7.20 4.58
C HIS A 48 12.39 -7.66 3.18
N LEU A 49 13.56 -7.23 2.71
CA LEU A 49 14.10 -7.65 1.42
C LEU A 49 14.54 -9.11 1.44
N ASP A 50 15.20 -9.56 2.51
CA ASP A 50 15.55 -10.96 2.72
C ASP A 50 14.31 -11.87 2.75
N ALA A 51 13.30 -11.47 3.53
CA ALA A 51 12.03 -12.19 3.60
C ALA A 51 11.35 -12.26 2.22
N ALA A 52 11.45 -11.22 1.40
CA ALA A 52 10.91 -11.21 0.05
C ALA A 52 11.64 -12.21 -0.88
N VAL A 53 12.97 -12.26 -0.86
CA VAL A 53 13.76 -13.26 -1.64
C VAL A 53 13.33 -14.67 -1.24
N THR A 54 13.33 -14.95 0.06
CA THR A 54 12.96 -16.27 0.62
C THR A 54 11.52 -16.65 0.27
N HIS A 55 10.60 -15.68 0.29
CA HIS A 55 9.20 -15.93 -0.06
C HIS A 55 9.06 -16.29 -1.54
N ILE A 56 9.74 -15.59 -2.45
CA ILE A 56 9.72 -15.90 -3.88
C ILE A 56 10.29 -17.30 -4.14
N ASP A 57 11.43 -17.64 -3.53
CA ASP A 57 12.03 -18.97 -3.65
C ASP A 57 11.04 -20.08 -3.24
N LYS A 58 10.36 -19.89 -2.11
CA LYS A 58 9.34 -20.82 -1.62
C LYS A 58 8.15 -20.93 -2.57
N LEU A 59 7.69 -19.81 -3.13
CA LEU A 59 6.58 -19.80 -4.10
C LEU A 59 6.94 -20.54 -5.39
N VAL A 60 8.18 -20.42 -5.86
CA VAL A 60 8.66 -21.14 -7.04
C VAL A 60 8.84 -22.63 -6.74
N SER A 61 9.50 -22.95 -5.63
CA SER A 61 9.73 -24.35 -5.21
C SER A 61 8.42 -25.11 -4.95
N SER A 62 7.36 -24.41 -4.52
CA SER A 62 6.02 -24.99 -4.35
C SER A 62 5.18 -25.05 -5.63
N GLY A 63 5.66 -24.46 -6.74
CA GLY A 63 4.89 -24.34 -7.99
C GLY A 63 3.66 -23.43 -7.90
N SER A 64 3.59 -22.59 -6.85
CA SER A 64 2.46 -21.68 -6.60
C SER A 64 2.45 -20.49 -7.57
N ILE A 65 3.61 -20.15 -8.13
CA ILE A 65 3.79 -19.09 -9.13
C ILE A 65 4.48 -19.63 -10.37
N ALA A 66 4.10 -19.11 -11.55
CA ALA A 66 4.81 -19.39 -12.78
C ALA A 66 6.24 -18.83 -12.72
N THR A 67 7.21 -19.59 -13.24
CA THR A 67 8.63 -19.19 -13.28
C THR A 67 8.84 -17.82 -13.92
N SER A 68 8.05 -17.46 -14.94
CA SER A 68 8.12 -16.14 -15.59
C SER A 68 7.72 -14.99 -14.68
N ALA A 69 6.67 -15.17 -13.87
CA ALA A 69 6.23 -14.14 -12.92
C ALA A 69 7.22 -14.01 -11.76
N ALA A 70 7.77 -15.12 -11.25
CA ALA A 70 8.83 -15.09 -10.26
C ALA A 70 10.10 -14.38 -10.76
N LYS A 71 10.50 -14.62 -12.02
CA LYS A 71 11.59 -13.86 -12.67
C LYS A 71 11.30 -12.37 -12.68
N GLY A 72 10.08 -11.96 -13.04
CA GLY A 72 9.67 -10.54 -13.02
C GLY A 72 9.83 -9.90 -11.65
N LEU A 73 9.39 -10.59 -10.58
CA LEU A 73 9.56 -10.12 -9.20
C LEU A 73 11.04 -10.01 -8.81
N LEU A 74 11.86 -11.01 -9.17
CA LEU A 74 13.30 -10.99 -8.90
C LEU A 74 14.01 -9.86 -9.63
N TYR A 75 13.63 -9.52 -10.87
CA TYR A 75 14.21 -8.39 -11.58
C TYR A 75 13.94 -7.07 -10.85
N GLY A 76 12.69 -6.84 -10.41
CA GLY A 76 12.36 -5.63 -9.64
C GLY A 76 13.09 -5.58 -8.29
N LEU A 77 13.27 -6.73 -7.63
CA LEU A 77 14.00 -6.81 -6.37
C LEU A 77 15.50 -6.51 -6.56
N ILE A 78 16.12 -7.07 -7.60
CA ILE A 78 17.53 -6.83 -7.97
C ILE A 78 17.75 -5.36 -8.32
N GLU A 79 16.81 -4.72 -9.03
CA GLU A 79 16.86 -3.29 -9.36
C GLU A 79 16.77 -2.42 -8.10
N SER A 80 15.84 -2.76 -7.20
CA SER A 80 15.67 -2.06 -5.93
C SER A 80 16.92 -2.18 -5.05
N LEU A 81 17.47 -3.40 -4.91
CA LEU A 81 18.72 -3.66 -4.18
C LEU A 81 19.92 -2.94 -4.82
N GLY A 82 20.02 -2.94 -6.15
CA GLY A 82 21.08 -2.23 -6.86
C GLY A 82 21.04 -0.72 -6.63
N THR A 83 19.84 -0.14 -6.54
CA THR A 83 19.65 1.29 -6.20
C THR A 83 20.11 1.60 -4.78
N LEU A 84 19.84 0.70 -3.82
CA LEU A 84 20.26 0.85 -2.42
C LEU A 84 21.77 0.66 -2.24
N VAL A 85 22.36 -0.36 -2.87
CA VAL A 85 23.82 -0.59 -2.84
C VAL A 85 24.58 0.58 -3.48
N GLY A 86 24.02 1.16 -4.55
CA GLY A 86 24.57 2.32 -5.23
C GLY A 86 24.45 3.64 -4.48
N ASP A 87 23.72 3.69 -3.35
CA ASP A 87 23.59 4.89 -2.53
C ASP A 87 24.91 5.16 -1.76
N PRO A 88 25.61 6.28 -2.03
CA PRO A 88 26.86 6.62 -1.36
C PRO A 88 26.65 6.99 0.13
N ASP A 89 25.44 7.38 0.53
CA ASP A 89 25.08 7.75 1.89
C ASP A 89 24.71 6.53 2.76
N LEU A 90 24.77 5.32 2.20
CA LEU A 90 24.42 4.10 2.91
C LEU A 90 25.55 3.64 3.87
N PRO A 91 25.24 3.26 5.12
CA PRO A 91 26.23 2.67 6.02
C PRO A 91 26.84 1.39 5.46
N GLU A 92 28.16 1.20 5.65
CA GLU A 92 28.90 0.01 5.16
C GLU A 92 28.26 -1.33 5.57
N HIS A 93 27.76 -1.43 6.81
CA HIS A 93 27.11 -2.66 7.29
C HIS A 93 25.77 -2.95 6.58
N ALA A 94 25.01 -1.91 6.24
CA ALA A 94 23.78 -2.07 5.47
C ALA A 94 24.11 -2.35 3.99
N ARG A 95 25.15 -1.73 3.45
CA ARG A 95 25.63 -1.98 2.08
C ARG A 95 26.03 -3.44 1.90
N SER A 96 26.90 -3.96 2.76
CA SER A 96 27.33 -5.37 2.70
C SER A 96 26.13 -6.32 2.72
N GLY A 97 25.13 -6.06 3.58
CA GLY A 97 23.95 -6.90 3.63
C GLY A 97 23.07 -6.82 2.37
N TYR A 98 22.90 -5.63 1.77
CA TYR A 98 22.17 -5.53 0.50
C TYR A 98 22.96 -6.14 -0.67
N GLU A 99 24.29 -6.12 -0.64
CA GLU A 99 25.15 -6.79 -1.61
C GLU A 99 24.99 -8.31 -1.54
N ASP A 100 24.99 -8.89 -0.34
CA ASP A 100 24.74 -10.31 -0.12
C ASP A 100 23.34 -10.73 -0.60
N LEU A 101 22.32 -9.89 -0.33
CA LEU A 101 20.96 -10.11 -0.84
C LEU A 101 20.88 -10.00 -2.35
N LEU A 102 21.61 -9.05 -2.94
CA LEU A 102 21.66 -8.86 -4.38
C LEU A 102 22.31 -10.07 -5.07
N GLU A 103 23.35 -10.65 -4.47
CA GLU A 103 23.95 -11.91 -4.91
C GLU A 103 22.95 -13.06 -4.81
N SER A 104 22.30 -13.24 -3.66
CA SER A 104 21.30 -14.29 -3.43
C SER A 104 20.14 -14.23 -4.43
N ALA A 105 19.61 -13.03 -4.69
CA ALA A 105 18.56 -12.81 -5.68
C ALA A 105 19.02 -13.12 -7.12
N ARG A 106 20.27 -12.79 -7.47
CA ARG A 106 20.88 -13.12 -8.78
C ARG A 106 21.11 -14.62 -8.94
N GLU A 107 21.55 -15.29 -7.89
CA GLU A 107 21.74 -16.74 -7.88
C GLU A 107 20.39 -17.44 -8.08
N LEU A 108 19.37 -17.06 -7.31
CA LEU A 108 18.02 -17.59 -7.44
C LEU A 108 17.47 -17.39 -8.85
N ARG A 109 17.63 -16.19 -9.43
CA ARG A 109 17.24 -15.92 -10.82
C ARG A 109 17.93 -16.85 -11.83
N THR A 110 19.18 -17.24 -11.57
CA THR A 110 19.96 -18.13 -12.46
C THR A 110 19.51 -19.58 -12.34
N LYS A 111 18.96 -19.96 -11.17
CA LYS A 111 18.36 -21.29 -10.92
C LYS A 111 16.99 -21.47 -11.60
N LEU A 112 16.28 -20.38 -11.88
CA LEU A 112 14.97 -20.36 -12.55
C LEU A 112 15.07 -20.34 -14.09
#